data_AF-A0A7H1APS6-F1
#
_entry.id   AF-A0A7H1APS6-F1
#
_cell.length_a   1.000
_cell.length_b   1.000
_cell.length_c   1.000
_cell.angle_alpha   90.00
_cell.angle_beta   90.00
_cell.angle_gamma   90.00
#
_symmetry.space_group_name_H-M   'P 1'
#
loop_
_entity.id
_entity.type
_entity.pdbx_description
1 polymer ?
#
loop_
_entity_poly.entity_id
_entity_poly.type
_entity_poly.pdbx_seq_one_letter_code
_entity_poly.pdbx_strand_id
1 'polypeptide(L)'
;MTAPDSSKDRKVIDDIQQHGWHCLHVLPGPDGESGFSYSIGFQATYRAPEVMVFGLQRSKAQALLGECATLLAAGHKIQTDVEDGEVLDGGYKVIFRTVRADCHDEYLATAMRHCGPQPLQAVVMFLPDSAHRFAWQAGYDDAQADEALGIVHANAR
;
A
#
# COMPACT_ATOMS: atom_id res chain seq x y z
N MET A 1 28.74 4.21 -1.80
CA MET A 1 28.20 3.67 -0.55
C MET A 1 27.79 4.85 0.33
N THR A 2 26.63 5.42 0.04
CA THR A 2 26.09 6.57 0.79
C THR A 2 25.64 6.08 2.16
N ALA A 3 26.08 6.77 3.22
CA ALA A 3 25.59 6.50 4.56
C ALA A 3 24.04 6.56 4.56
N PRO A 4 23.35 5.68 5.30
CA PRO A 4 21.89 5.78 5.42
C PRO A 4 21.53 7.19 5.90
N ASP A 5 20.52 7.79 5.29
CA ASP A 5 19.97 9.10 5.66
C ASP A 5 19.31 8.95 7.05
N SER A 6 20.15 9.02 8.09
CA SER A 6 19.88 8.61 9.47
C SER A 6 18.69 9.32 10.11
N SER A 7 18.26 10.45 9.54
CA SER A 7 17.09 11.21 9.99
C SER A 7 15.75 10.62 9.53
N LYS A 8 15.68 10.13 8.28
CA LYS A 8 14.46 9.53 7.72
C LYS A 8 14.19 8.16 8.31
N ASP A 9 15.24 7.33 8.42
CA ASP A 9 15.13 6.03 9.07
C ASP A 9 14.75 6.19 10.55
N ARG A 10 15.25 7.25 11.23
CA ARG A 10 14.82 7.58 12.61
C ARG A 10 13.33 7.87 12.69
N LYS A 11 12.81 8.71 11.79
CA LYS A 11 11.38 9.03 11.76
C LYS A 11 10.51 7.78 11.54
N VAL A 12 10.91 6.89 10.63
CA VAL A 12 10.18 5.62 10.41
C VAL A 12 10.15 4.80 11.70
N ILE A 13 11.28 4.66 12.39
CA ILE A 13 11.38 3.92 13.66
C ILE A 13 10.49 4.57 14.72
N ASP A 14 10.56 5.89 14.89
CA ASP A 14 9.82 6.60 15.93
C ASP A 14 8.30 6.50 15.70
N ASP A 15 7.84 6.66 14.46
CA ASP A 15 6.42 6.53 14.12
C ASP A 15 5.92 5.09 14.35
N ILE A 16 6.70 4.07 13.96
CA ILE A 16 6.33 2.67 14.23
C ILE A 16 6.26 2.40 15.74
N GLN A 17 7.19 2.91 16.53
CA GLN A 17 7.17 2.73 17.99
C GLN A 17 5.98 3.43 18.66
N GLN A 18 5.59 4.60 18.17
CA GLN A 18 4.51 5.41 18.78
C GLN A 18 3.12 5.01 18.29
N HIS A 19 2.99 4.62 17.02
CA HIS A 19 1.70 4.42 16.36
C HIS A 19 1.52 3.01 15.79
N GLY A 20 2.56 2.18 15.80
CA GLY A 20 2.55 0.84 15.20
C GLY A 20 2.84 0.83 13.71
N TRP A 21 2.91 1.99 13.05
CA TRP A 21 3.16 2.08 11.61
C TRP A 21 3.65 3.47 11.21
N HIS A 22 4.18 3.57 9.98
CA HIS A 22 4.57 4.80 9.30
C HIS A 22 3.98 4.81 7.89
N CYS A 23 3.66 5.99 7.35
CA CYS A 23 3.29 6.15 5.94
C CYS A 23 4.42 6.84 5.18
N LEU A 24 4.92 6.18 4.13
CA LEU A 24 5.89 6.78 3.22
C LEU A 24 5.20 7.23 1.93
N HIS A 25 5.54 8.43 1.47
CA HIS A 25 5.07 8.96 0.19
C HIS A 25 6.21 8.99 -0.84
N VAL A 26 5.98 8.36 -1.98
CA VAL A 26 6.86 8.42 -3.15
C VAL A 26 6.24 9.38 -4.16
N LEU A 27 7.05 10.34 -4.62
CA LEU A 27 6.61 11.32 -5.61
C LEU A 27 6.57 10.69 -7.00
N PRO A 28 5.68 11.17 -7.89
CA PRO A 28 5.73 10.81 -9.30
C PRO A 28 7.12 11.04 -9.89
N GLY A 29 7.53 10.13 -10.78
CA GLY A 29 8.80 10.22 -11.49
C GLY A 29 8.74 11.20 -12.66
N PRO A 30 9.90 11.59 -13.21
CA PRO A 30 9.99 12.54 -14.32
C PRO A 30 9.48 11.98 -15.65
N ASP A 31 9.42 10.65 -15.79
CA ASP A 31 9.10 9.95 -17.05
C ASP A 31 7.65 9.43 -17.07
N GLY A 32 6.82 9.91 -16.14
CA GLY A 32 5.40 9.60 -16.06
C GLY A 32 5.04 8.52 -15.03
N GLU A 33 5.99 8.07 -14.22
CA GLU A 33 5.72 7.14 -13.11
C GLU A 33 4.77 7.77 -12.09
N SER A 34 3.82 6.97 -11.62
CA SER A 34 2.77 7.38 -10.71
C SER A 34 3.33 7.59 -9.30
N GLY A 35 2.86 8.65 -8.65
CA GLY A 35 3.07 8.80 -7.21
C GLY A 35 2.29 7.73 -6.45
N PHE A 36 2.91 7.16 -5.43
CA PHE A 36 2.28 6.17 -4.56
C PHE A 36 2.64 6.40 -3.10
N SER A 37 1.90 5.77 -2.21
CA SER A 37 2.20 5.77 -0.77
C SER A 37 2.03 4.36 -0.23
N TYR A 38 2.78 4.04 0.82
CA TYR A 38 2.68 2.73 1.44
C TYR A 38 2.92 2.76 2.94
N SER A 39 2.36 1.77 3.63
CA SER A 39 2.60 1.56 5.05
C SER A 39 3.97 0.91 5.29
N ILE A 40 4.55 1.21 6.46
CA ILE A 40 5.71 0.49 7.00
C ILE A 40 5.38 0.14 8.44
N GLY A 41 5.43 -1.14 8.79
CA GLY A 41 5.21 -1.62 10.15
C GLY A 41 3.92 -2.43 10.33
N PHE A 42 3.04 -2.54 9.31
CA PHE A 42 1.86 -3.41 9.41
C PHE A 42 2.25 -4.87 9.62
N GLN A 43 3.32 -5.31 8.96
CA GLN A 43 3.80 -6.68 9.11
C GLN A 43 4.35 -6.93 10.52
N ALA A 44 5.14 -5.99 11.03
CA ALA A 44 5.75 -6.13 12.35
C ALA A 44 4.73 -6.00 13.49
N THR A 45 3.78 -5.07 13.37
CA THR A 45 2.85 -4.71 14.45
C THR A 45 1.58 -5.56 14.41
N TYR A 46 0.99 -5.75 13.22
CA TYR A 46 -0.33 -6.37 13.07
C TYR A 46 -0.27 -7.76 12.41
N ARG A 47 0.92 -8.23 11.99
CA ARG A 47 1.10 -9.46 11.21
C ARG A 47 0.28 -9.46 9.91
N ALA A 48 0.21 -8.29 9.27
CA ALA A 48 -0.51 -8.05 8.02
C ALA A 48 0.45 -7.57 6.92
N PRO A 49 0.13 -7.77 5.62
CA PRO A 49 0.97 -7.22 4.55
C PRO A 49 1.02 -5.69 4.64
N GLU A 50 2.13 -5.10 4.19
CA GLU A 50 2.17 -3.65 3.94
C GLU A 50 1.21 -3.30 2.79
N VAL A 51 0.55 -2.16 2.89
CA VAL A 51 -0.47 -1.73 1.92
C VAL A 51 0.06 -0.56 1.11
N MET A 52 -0.03 -0.66 -0.22
CA MET A 52 0.29 0.38 -1.19
C MET A 52 -0.99 0.98 -1.79
N VAL A 53 -0.96 2.29 -2.06
CA VAL A 53 -2.00 3.02 -2.78
C VAL A 53 -1.36 3.95 -3.83
N PHE A 54 -1.93 3.97 -5.03
CA PHE A 54 -1.45 4.75 -6.17
C PHE A 54 -2.42 5.90 -6.49
N GLY A 55 -1.92 6.97 -7.12
CA GLY A 55 -2.76 8.03 -7.68
C GLY A 55 -3.46 8.96 -6.67
N LEU A 56 -3.22 8.77 -5.37
CA LEU A 56 -3.87 9.56 -4.32
C LEU A 56 -3.02 10.76 -3.88
N GLN A 57 -3.71 11.85 -3.54
CA GLN A 57 -3.11 12.94 -2.77
C GLN A 57 -2.61 12.42 -1.42
N ARG A 58 -1.44 12.91 -0.97
CA ARG A 58 -0.76 12.43 0.25
C ARG A 58 -1.66 12.35 1.48
N SER A 59 -2.49 13.37 1.73
CA SER A 59 -3.41 13.37 2.88
C SER A 59 -4.49 12.30 2.78
N LYS A 60 -5.01 12.02 1.57
CA LYS A 60 -5.97 10.94 1.32
C LYS A 60 -5.32 9.58 1.48
N ALA A 61 -4.12 9.40 0.94
CA ALA A 61 -3.35 8.18 1.10
C ALA A 61 -3.05 7.89 2.59
N GLN A 62 -2.59 8.90 3.33
CA GLN A 62 -2.36 8.82 4.77
C GLN A 62 -3.63 8.40 5.54
N ALA A 63 -4.76 9.06 5.26
CA ALA A 63 -6.02 8.77 5.94
C ALA A 63 -6.49 7.34 5.65
N LEU A 64 -6.42 6.92 4.40
CA LEU A 64 -6.85 5.60 3.97
C LEU A 64 -5.97 4.47 4.53
N LEU A 65 -4.65 4.66 4.54
CA LEU A 65 -3.75 3.72 5.22
C LEU A 65 -3.95 3.73 6.74
N GLY A 66 -4.30 4.89 7.32
CA GLY A 66 -4.67 4.99 8.73
C GLY A 66 -5.94 4.22 9.09
N GLU A 67 -6.91 4.17 8.18
CA GLU A 67 -8.11 3.33 8.33
C GLU A 67 -7.73 1.85 8.33
N CYS A 68 -6.89 1.41 7.38
CA CYS A 68 -6.34 0.06 7.40
C CYS A 68 -5.65 -0.25 8.72
N ALA A 69 -4.82 0.66 9.25
CA ALA A 69 -4.14 0.47 10.53
C ALA A 69 -5.13 0.28 11.70
N THR A 70 -6.22 1.05 11.70
CA THR A 70 -7.28 0.97 12.72
C THR A 70 -8.02 -0.38 12.66
N LEU A 71 -8.41 -0.81 11.45
CA LEU A 71 -9.06 -2.11 11.22
C LEU A 71 -8.13 -3.27 11.62
N LEU A 72 -6.86 -3.21 11.22
CA LEU A 72 -5.86 -4.23 11.55
C LEU A 72 -5.64 -4.32 13.07
N ALA A 73 -5.58 -3.19 13.77
CA ALA A 73 -5.50 -3.16 15.23
C ALA A 73 -6.74 -3.76 15.92
N ALA A 74 -7.91 -3.65 15.28
CA ALA A 74 -9.17 -4.29 15.72
C ALA A 74 -9.26 -5.79 15.38
N GLY A 75 -8.26 -6.35 14.69
CA GLY A 75 -8.18 -7.77 14.33
C GLY A 75 -8.73 -8.11 12.95
N HIS A 76 -9.03 -7.10 12.11
CA HIS A 76 -9.33 -7.31 10.70
C HIS A 76 -8.17 -8.01 9.99
N LYS A 77 -8.48 -8.78 8.95
CA LYS A 77 -7.47 -9.47 8.15
C LYS A 77 -7.61 -9.06 6.71
N ILE A 78 -6.52 -8.57 6.14
CA ILE A 78 -6.44 -8.31 4.70
C ILE A 78 -6.52 -9.66 3.96
N GLN A 79 -7.58 -9.82 3.19
CA GLN A 79 -7.76 -10.94 2.27
C GLN A 79 -7.52 -10.43 0.84
N THR A 80 -6.68 -11.13 0.08
CA THR A 80 -6.42 -10.76 -1.30
C THR A 80 -7.52 -11.28 -2.22
N ASP A 81 -7.72 -10.58 -3.33
CA ASP A 81 -8.56 -11.01 -4.44
C ASP A 81 -10.06 -11.17 -4.12
N VAL A 82 -10.49 -10.60 -2.99
CA VAL A 82 -11.88 -10.49 -2.58
C VAL A 82 -12.24 -9.03 -2.31
N GLU A 83 -13.51 -8.69 -2.47
CA GLU A 83 -14.02 -7.37 -2.14
C GLU A 83 -14.10 -7.19 -0.62
N ASP A 84 -13.50 -6.13 -0.12
CA ASP A 84 -13.50 -5.73 1.29
C ASP A 84 -14.30 -4.44 1.45
N GLY A 85 -15.42 -4.51 2.19
CA GLY A 85 -16.31 -3.39 2.44
C GLY A 85 -16.07 -2.66 3.76
N GLU A 86 -15.05 -3.04 4.53
CA GLU A 86 -14.79 -2.45 5.85
C GLU A 86 -13.91 -1.20 5.76
N VAL A 87 -13.15 -1.03 4.66
CA VAL A 87 -12.15 0.04 4.51
C VAL A 87 -12.76 1.39 4.11
N LEU A 88 -13.83 1.36 3.30
CA LEU A 88 -14.46 2.57 2.76
C LEU A 88 -15.91 2.68 3.24
N ASP A 89 -16.31 3.89 3.60
CA ASP A 89 -17.71 4.22 3.88
C ASP A 89 -18.58 4.23 2.61
N GLY A 90 -19.90 4.28 2.81
CA GLY A 90 -20.87 4.54 1.73
C GLY A 90 -21.12 3.35 0.79
N GLY A 91 -20.75 2.14 1.20
CA GLY A 91 -20.96 0.90 0.43
C GLY A 91 -19.96 0.69 -0.69
N TYR A 92 -18.88 1.46 -0.74
CA TYR A 92 -17.74 1.19 -1.61
C TYR A 92 -16.89 0.07 -1.03
N LYS A 93 -16.28 -0.73 -1.90
CA LYS A 93 -15.43 -1.84 -1.51
C LYS A 93 -14.09 -1.73 -2.19
N VAL A 94 -13.04 -2.15 -1.50
CA VAL A 94 -11.68 -2.22 -2.03
C VAL A 94 -11.31 -3.65 -2.38
N ILE A 95 -10.28 -3.83 -3.20
CA ILE A 95 -9.68 -5.15 -3.43
C ILE A 95 -8.18 -5.04 -3.22
N PHE A 96 -7.64 -5.92 -2.40
CA PHE A 96 -6.20 -6.05 -2.20
C PHE A 96 -5.63 -7.09 -3.16
N ARG A 97 -4.52 -6.78 -3.83
CA ARG A 97 -3.78 -7.75 -4.65
C ARG A 97 -2.31 -7.81 -4.26
N THR A 98 -1.76 -9.02 -4.21
CA THR A 98 -0.37 -9.24 -3.82
C THR A 98 0.61 -8.60 -4.80
N VAL A 99 1.54 -7.82 -4.25
CA VAL A 99 2.69 -7.29 -4.99
C VAL A 99 3.65 -8.43 -5.31
N ARG A 100 4.18 -8.44 -6.54
CA ARG A 100 5.18 -9.42 -6.95
C ARG A 100 6.48 -9.19 -6.19
N ALA A 101 7.10 -10.27 -5.72
CA ALA A 101 8.31 -10.19 -4.91
C ALA A 101 9.50 -9.53 -5.64
N ASP A 102 9.56 -9.65 -6.98
CA ASP A 102 10.60 -9.02 -7.80
C ASP A 102 10.44 -7.49 -7.94
N CYS A 103 9.30 -6.93 -7.54
CA CYS A 103 9.06 -5.49 -7.49
C CYS A 103 9.38 -4.87 -6.11
N HIS A 104 9.67 -5.68 -5.08
CA HIS A 104 9.85 -5.13 -3.72
C HIS A 104 11.08 -4.22 -3.59
N ASP A 105 12.20 -4.58 -4.21
CA ASP A 105 13.42 -3.77 -4.13
C ASP A 105 13.23 -2.37 -4.77
N GLU A 106 12.41 -2.29 -5.81
CA GLU A 106 12.15 -1.04 -6.54
C GLU A 106 11.12 -0.17 -5.81
N TYR A 107 10.01 -0.74 -5.34
CA TYR A 107 8.89 0.04 -4.79
C TYR A 107 8.93 0.17 -3.27
N LEU A 108 9.50 -0.80 -2.56
CA LEU A 108 9.35 -1.00 -1.12
C LEU A 108 10.70 -1.10 -0.39
N ALA A 109 11.78 -0.56 -0.98
CA ALA A 109 13.12 -0.61 -0.41
C ALA A 109 13.21 -0.14 1.05
N THR A 110 12.44 0.89 1.43
CA THR A 110 12.40 1.37 2.82
C THR A 110 11.67 0.39 3.73
N ALA A 111 10.51 -0.15 3.31
CA ALA A 111 9.82 -1.18 4.10
C ALA A 111 10.71 -2.41 4.32
N MET A 112 11.46 -2.86 3.30
CA MET A 112 12.38 -3.99 3.41
C MET A 112 13.48 -3.77 4.46
N ARG A 113 13.98 -2.54 4.62
CA ARG A 113 14.96 -2.23 5.69
C ARG A 113 14.37 -2.35 7.10
N HIS A 114 13.04 -2.27 7.23
CA HIS A 114 12.33 -2.25 8.51
C HIS A 114 11.49 -3.52 8.79
N CYS A 115 11.29 -4.42 7.82
CA CYS A 115 10.45 -5.62 7.98
C CYS A 115 11.11 -6.78 8.77
N GLY A 116 12.35 -6.60 9.22
CA GLY A 116 13.07 -7.60 10.00
C GLY A 116 13.47 -8.83 9.17
N PRO A 117 13.60 -10.02 9.80
CA PRO A 117 14.12 -11.21 9.12
C PRO A 117 13.10 -11.95 8.24
N GLN A 118 11.81 -11.60 8.33
CA GLN A 118 10.77 -12.24 7.53
C GLN A 118 10.71 -11.60 6.14
N PRO A 119 10.40 -12.38 5.08
CA PRO A 119 10.13 -11.80 3.77
C PRO A 119 9.03 -10.76 3.88
N LEU A 120 9.24 -9.62 3.21
CA LEU A 120 8.22 -8.57 3.12
C LEU A 120 7.00 -9.14 2.39
N GLN A 121 5.82 -8.93 2.96
CA GLN A 121 4.54 -9.15 2.32
C GLN A 121 3.93 -7.79 2.01
N ALA A 122 3.48 -7.60 0.78
CA ALA A 122 2.86 -6.35 0.38
C ALA A 122 1.68 -6.58 -0.57
N VAL A 123 0.71 -5.67 -0.50
CA VAL A 123 -0.47 -5.64 -1.36
C VAL A 123 -0.68 -4.23 -1.90
N VAL A 124 -1.21 -4.14 -3.12
CA VAL A 124 -1.84 -2.91 -3.60
C VAL A 124 -3.31 -2.94 -3.25
N MET A 125 -3.81 -1.85 -2.66
CA MET A 125 -5.23 -1.61 -2.47
C MET A 125 -5.80 -0.88 -3.70
N PHE A 126 -6.64 -1.56 -4.46
CA PHE A 126 -7.37 -0.98 -5.57
C PHE A 126 -8.69 -0.38 -5.09
N LEU A 127 -8.88 0.90 -5.43
CA LEU A 127 -10.09 1.63 -5.14
C LEU A 127 -11.11 1.46 -6.28
N PRO A 128 -12.40 1.46 -5.97
CA PRO A 128 -13.44 1.53 -6.96
C PRO A 128 -13.61 2.97 -7.46
N ASP A 129 -14.10 3.14 -8.69
CA ASP A 129 -14.63 4.42 -9.16
C ASP A 129 -16.06 4.67 -8.63
N SER A 130 -16.64 5.81 -8.98
CA SER A 130 -18.00 6.20 -8.57
C SER A 130 -19.11 5.27 -9.09
N ALA A 131 -18.80 4.37 -10.02
CA ALA A 131 -19.70 3.36 -10.54
C ALA A 131 -19.35 1.95 -10.04
N HIS A 132 -18.57 1.84 -8.96
CA HIS A 132 -18.13 0.59 -8.36
C HIS A 132 -17.29 -0.29 -9.30
N ARG A 133 -16.58 0.31 -10.26
CA ARG A 133 -15.65 -0.42 -11.12
C ARG A 133 -14.22 -0.36 -10.59
N PHE A 134 -13.43 -1.38 -10.89
CA PHE A 134 -12.00 -1.46 -10.62
C PHE A 134 -11.17 -1.33 -11.90
N ALA A 135 -9.87 -1.12 -11.74
CA ALA A 135 -8.88 -0.88 -12.80
C ALA A 135 -8.89 -1.88 -13.97
N TRP A 136 -9.29 -3.13 -13.74
CA TRP A 136 -9.36 -4.18 -14.78
C TRP A 136 -10.73 -4.28 -15.46
N GLN A 137 -11.69 -3.45 -15.09
CA GLN A 137 -13.03 -3.46 -15.67
C GLN A 137 -13.16 -2.38 -16.74
N ALA A 138 -13.92 -2.70 -17.80
CA ALA A 138 -14.15 -1.78 -18.89
C ALA A 138 -14.83 -0.49 -18.40
N GLY A 139 -14.29 0.66 -18.80
CA GLY A 139 -14.82 1.98 -18.44
C GLY A 139 -14.30 2.54 -17.12
N TYR A 140 -13.35 1.87 -16.46
CA TYR A 140 -12.54 2.49 -15.41
C TYR A 140 -11.48 3.40 -16.07
N ASP A 141 -11.49 4.69 -15.73
CA ASP A 141 -10.65 5.71 -16.36
C ASP A 141 -9.74 6.36 -15.31
N ASP A 142 -8.63 5.68 -15.01
CA ASP A 142 -7.56 6.19 -14.17
C ASP A 142 -6.23 5.54 -14.58
N ALA A 143 -5.42 6.32 -15.30
CA ALA A 143 -4.12 5.89 -15.82
C ALA A 143 -3.10 5.54 -14.73
N GLN A 144 -3.28 6.01 -13.48
CA GLN A 144 -2.36 5.63 -12.39
C GLN A 144 -2.53 4.17 -11.97
N ALA A 145 -3.65 3.54 -12.33
CA ALA A 145 -3.90 2.16 -12.01
C ALA A 145 -3.11 1.18 -12.89
N ASP A 146 -2.60 1.60 -14.06
CA ASP A 146 -1.84 0.73 -14.97
C ASP A 146 -0.52 0.27 -14.36
N GLU A 147 0.21 1.19 -13.72
CA GLU A 147 1.46 0.87 -13.02
C GLU A 147 1.20 -0.08 -11.84
N ALA A 148 0.16 0.22 -11.07
CA ALA A 148 -0.28 -0.62 -9.96
C ALA A 148 -0.66 -2.04 -10.43
N LEU A 149 -1.31 -2.17 -11.59
CA LEU A 149 -1.63 -3.46 -12.22
C LEU A 149 -0.37 -4.21 -12.67
N GLY A 150 0.66 -3.49 -13.13
CA GLY A 150 1.92 -4.08 -13.60
C GLY A 150 2.74 -4.78 -12.52
N ILE A 151 2.59 -4.36 -11.26
CA ILE A 151 3.37 -4.88 -10.13
C ILE A 151 2.65 -5.95 -9.29
N VAL A 152 1.38 -6.25 -9.58
CA VAL A 152 0.62 -7.25 -8.84
C VAL A 152 0.50 -8.56 -9.60
N HIS A 153 0.28 -9.66 -8.88
CA HIS A 153 -0.13 -10.89 -9.52
C HIS A 153 -1.51 -10.70 -10.17
N ALA A 154 -1.61 -11.01 -11.45
CA ALA A 154 -2.90 -11.21 -12.09
C ALA A 154 -3.49 -12.51 -11.54
N ASN A 155 -4.74 -12.48 -11.09
CA ASN A 155 -5.47 -13.72 -10.81
C ASN A 155 -5.40 -14.62 -12.05
N ALA A 156 -4.79 -15.79 -11.90
CA ALA A 156 -4.89 -16.84 -12.89
C ALA A 156 -6.40 -17.10 -13.09
N ARG A 157 -6.87 -16.86 -14.31
CA ARG A 157 -8.26 -17.14 -14.71
C ARG A 157 -8.55 -18.62 -14.63
#